data_AF-A0A9W4X788-F1
#
_entry.id   AF-A0A9W4X788-F1
#
_cell.length_a   1.000
_cell.length_b   1.000
_cell.length_c   1.000
_cell.angle_alpha   90.00
_cell.angle_beta   90.00
_cell.angle_gamma   90.00
#
_symmetry.space_group_name_H-M   'P 1'
#
loop_
_entity.id
_entity.type
_entity.pdbx_description
1 polymer ?
#
loop_
_entity_poly.entity_id
_entity_poly.type
_entity_poly.pdbx_seq_one_letter_code
_entity_poly.pdbx_strand_id
1 'polypeptide(L)' 'DKVLYFKAAKDKTHSGKLDQKWKGPYYIHQLLLNGSYKIRELDGHVFRTP' A
#
# COMPACT_ATOMS: atom_id res chain seq x y z
N ASP A 1 13.55 -0.73 1.93
CA ASP A 1 13.02 -0.89 0.56
C ASP A 1 11.89 0.05 0.22
N LYS A 2 11.75 0.36 -1.08
CA LYS A 2 10.57 1.04 -1.65
C LYS A 2 9.55 -0.02 -2.09
N VAL A 3 8.29 0.16 -1.71
CA VAL A 3 7.18 -0.77 -2.01
C VAL A 3 5.98 -0.03 -2.56
N LEU A 4 5.16 -0.72 -3.38
CA LEU A 4 3.89 -0.18 -3.89
C LEU A 4 2.73 -0.73 -3.05
N TYR A 5 1.71 0.09 -2.82
CA TYR A 5 0.49 -0.35 -2.15
C TYR A 5 -0.55 -0.86 -3.15
N PHE A 6 -1.02 -2.09 -2.98
CA PHE A 6 -2.03 -2.68 -3.85
C PHE A 6 -3.45 -2.40 -3.37
N LYS A 7 -4.27 -1.78 -4.23
CA LYS A 7 -5.70 -1.55 -3.97
C LYS A 7 -6.52 -2.79 -4.33
N ALA A 8 -6.59 -3.77 -3.43
CA ALA A 8 -7.30 -5.03 -3.65
C ALA A 8 -8.79 -4.85 -4.04
N ALA A 9 -9.46 -3.81 -3.52
CA ALA A 9 -10.85 -3.52 -3.88
C ALA A 9 -11.06 -3.24 -5.38
N LYS A 10 -10.06 -2.66 -6.07
CA LYS A 10 -10.11 -2.37 -7.50
C LYS A 10 -9.80 -3.56 -8.39
N ASP A 11 -9.35 -4.67 -7.82
CA ASP A 11 -8.96 -5.84 -8.61
C ASP A 11 -10.16 -6.72 -9.00
N LYS A 12 -11.12 -6.84 -8.07
CA LYS A 12 -12.32 -7.67 -8.25
C LYS A 12 -13.49 -6.96 -8.95
N THR A 13 -13.39 -5.65 -9.16
CA THR A 13 -14.43 -4.86 -9.81
C THR A 13 -14.25 -4.85 -11.33
N HIS A 14 -15.34 -5.06 -12.07
CA HIS A 14 -15.34 -4.93 -13.54
C HIS A 14 -15.30 -3.47 -14.01
N SER A 15 -15.65 -2.53 -13.13
CA SER A 15 -15.50 -1.09 -13.34
C SER A 15 -14.05 -0.66 -13.05
N GLY A 16 -13.53 0.25 -13.89
CA GLY A 16 -12.17 0.79 -13.72
C GLY A 16 -11.06 -0.23 -14.02
N LYS A 17 -11.27 -1.18 -14.93
CA LYS A 17 -10.28 -2.22 -15.28
C LYS A 17 -8.91 -1.65 -15.69
N LEU A 18 -8.90 -0.47 -16.30
CA LEU A 18 -7.69 0.27 -16.71
C LEU A 18 -7.19 1.26 -15.66
N ASP A 19 -7.88 1.41 -14.52
CA ASP A 19 -7.41 2.27 -13.45
C ASP A 19 -6.14 1.72 -12.80
N GLN A 20 -5.31 2.64 -12.31
CA GLN A 20 -4.12 2.26 -11.59
C GLN A 20 -4.45 1.56 -10.26
N LYS A 21 -4.09 0.27 -10.18
CA LYS A 21 -4.29 -0.59 -9.00
C LYS A 21 -3.22 -0.39 -7.92
N TRP A 22 -2.02 0.00 -8.34
CA TRP A 22 -0.89 0.26 -7.47
C TRP A 22 -0.82 1.74 -7.12
N LYS A 23 -0.68 2.08 -5.84
CA LYS A 23 -0.49 3.47 -5.39
C LYS A 23 0.93 3.64 -4.88
N GLY A 24 1.53 4.77 -5.27
CA GLY A 24 2.69 5.42 -4.66
C GLY A 24 3.97 4.58 -4.57
N PRO A 25 5.15 5.20 -4.44
CA PRO A 25 6.26 4.55 -3.76
C PRO A 25 6.16 4.85 -2.25
N TYR A 26 6.08 3.79 -1.45
CA TYR A 26 6.07 3.84 0.01
C TYR A 26 7.35 3.23 0.58
N TYR A 27 7.67 3.57 1.82
CA TYR A 27 8.74 2.90 2.56
C TYR A 27 8.17 1.99 3.64
N ILE A 28 8.79 0.83 3.83
CA ILE A 28 8.55 0.01 5.02
C ILE A 28 9.10 0.76 6.23
N HIS A 29 8.23 1.12 7.16
CA HIS A 29 8.59 1.82 8.39
C HIS A 29 8.90 0.85 9.53
N GLN A 30 8.08 -0.19 9.67
CA GLN A 30 8.21 -1.18 10.74
C GLN A 30 7.78 -2.55 10.23
N LEU A 31 8.62 -3.56 10.45
CA LEU A 31 8.24 -4.96 10.30
C LEU A 31 7.49 -5.40 11.56
N LEU A 32 6.32 -6.00 11.38
CA LEU A 32 5.52 -6.61 12.43
C LEU A 32 5.64 -8.14 12.32
N LEU A 33 5.03 -8.87 13.26
CA LEU A 33 5.01 -10.33 13.18
C LEU A 33 4.19 -10.83 11.97
N ASN A 34 4.47 -12.07 11.56
CA ASN A 34 3.71 -12.79 10.53
C ASN A 34 3.70 -12.12 9.15
N GLY A 35 4.80 -11.45 8.77
CA GLY A 35 4.94 -10.83 7.44
C GLY A 35 4.10 -9.56 7.25
N SER A 36 3.51 -9.04 8.34
CA SER A 36 2.85 -7.74 8.30
C SER A 36 3.87 -6.61 8.47
N TYR A 37 3.55 -5.43 7.93
CA TYR A 37 4.43 -4.28 8.01
C TYR A 37 3.64 -2.98 7.96
N LYS A 38 4.16 -1.93 8.60
CA LYS A 38 3.64 -0.57 8.47
C LYS A 38 4.38 0.12 7.34
N ILE A 39 3.62 0.84 6.52
CA ILE A 39 4.17 1.68 5.46
C ILE A 39 4.08 3.16 5.82
N ARG A 40 5.04 3.93 5.33
CA ARG A 40 5.06 5.39 5.42
C ARG A 40 5.18 6.03 4.05
N GLU A 41 4.60 7.22 3.92
CA GLU A 41 4.78 8.09 2.76
C GLU A 41 6.17 8.70 2.72
N LEU A 42 6.52 9.22 1.54
CA LEU A 42 7.76 9.97 1.32
C LEU A 42 7.86 11.19 2.26
N ASP A 43 6.72 11.79 2.58
CA ASP A 43 6.58 12.94 3.48
C ASP A 43 6.63 12.54 4.98
N GLY A 44 6.86 11.26 5.28
CA GLY A 44 6.99 10.77 6.65
C GLY A 44 5.67 10.42 7.35
N HIS A 45 4.52 10.63 6.70
CA HIS A 45 3.23 10.20 7.23
C HIS A 45 3.15 8.66 7.31
N VAL A 46 2.92 8.13 8.51
CA VAL A 46 2.80 6.68 8.74
C VAL A 46 1.33 6.29 8.75
N PHE A 47 0.94 5.34 7.89
CA PHE A 47 -0.41 4.79 7.93
C PHE A 47 -0.58 3.93 9.18
N ARG A 48 -1.42 4.40 10.11
CA ARG A 48 -2.03 3.56 11.14
C ARG A 48 -3.27 2.92 10.50
N THR A 49 -3.11 1.73 9.93
CA THR A 49 -4.27 0.92 9.54
C THR A 49 -5.13 0.63 10.77
N PRO A 50 -6.47 0.81 10.73
CA PRO A 50 -7.38 -0.03 11.52
C PRO A 50 -7.37 -1.47 10.99
#